data_AF-A0A183AWD7-F1
#
_entry.id   AF-A0A183AWD7-F1
#
_cell.length_a   1.000
_cell.length_b   1.000
_cell.length_c   1.000
_cell.angle_alpha   90.00
_cell.angle_beta   90.00
_cell.angle_gamma   90.00
#
_symmetry.space_group_name_H-M   'P 1'
#
loop_
_entity.id
_entity.type
_entity.pdbx_description
1 polymer ?
#
loop_
_entity_poly.entity_id
_entity_poly.type
_entity_poly.pdbx_seq_one_letter_code
_entity_poly.pdbx_strand_id
1 'polypeptide(L)'
;MELPNSEQLILQASPSEIEEWIERFELWCSIHKCGTQNQRALFFTAGCRDLYSLLRNLAFHEASAKLLYEALKSLLLNHLLPTEFQAHQKAKFSLLIRAEHILCRDFILQLNKQASRCNCGDRLEEQLRDRLVPGTSNLTLQRKVKEKKDLPFVEARKIVNKMMAW
;
A
#
# COMPACT_ATOMS: atom_id res chain seq x y z
N MET A 1 16.10 -24.68 -2.47
CA MET A 1 15.85 -23.30 -2.03
C MET A 1 14.39 -23.27 -1.65
N GLU A 2 14.10 -23.38 -0.37
CA GLU A 2 12.72 -23.52 0.12
C GLU A 2 12.15 -22.14 0.43
N LEU A 3 10.93 -21.88 -0.02
CA LEU A 3 10.18 -20.69 0.37
C LEU A 3 9.86 -20.81 1.87
N PRO A 4 10.14 -19.79 2.69
CA PRO A 4 9.75 -19.79 4.09
C PRO A 4 8.24 -19.99 4.23
N ASN A 5 7.79 -20.88 5.13
CA ASN A 5 6.35 -21.10 5.40
C ASN A 5 5.58 -19.82 5.79
N SER A 6 6.28 -18.78 6.28
CA SER A 6 5.72 -17.47 6.60
C SER A 6 5.40 -16.59 5.38
N GLU A 7 5.65 -17.09 4.17
CA GLU A 7 5.40 -16.41 2.90
C GLU A 7 4.26 -17.05 2.10
N GLN A 8 3.43 -17.90 2.71
CA GLN A 8 2.24 -18.40 2.02
C GLN A 8 1.12 -17.36 2.04
N LEU A 9 0.65 -16.92 0.86
CA LEU A 9 -0.47 -16.00 0.75
C LEU A 9 -1.78 -16.70 1.16
N ILE A 10 -2.55 -16.10 2.07
CA ILE A 10 -3.92 -16.54 2.38
C ILE A 10 -4.88 -15.67 1.58
N LEU A 11 -5.71 -16.25 0.70
CA LEU A 11 -6.62 -15.48 -0.18
C LEU A 11 -7.76 -14.73 0.53
N GLN A 12 -7.95 -14.98 1.83
CA GLN A 12 -8.85 -14.19 2.68
C GLN A 12 -8.22 -12.85 3.11
N ALA A 13 -6.97 -12.60 2.74
CA ALA A 13 -6.27 -11.36 3.00
C ALA A 13 -6.95 -10.16 2.31
N SER A 14 -6.93 -9.02 2.98
CA SER A 14 -7.35 -7.75 2.39
C SER A 14 -6.44 -7.39 1.20
N PRO A 15 -6.91 -6.57 0.24
CA PRO A 15 -6.11 -6.22 -0.93
C PRO A 15 -4.72 -5.65 -0.59
N SER A 16 -4.62 -4.90 0.52
CA SER A 16 -3.33 -4.36 1.00
C SER A 16 -2.37 -5.42 1.53
N GLU A 17 -2.87 -6.47 2.16
CA GLU A 17 -2.03 -7.59 2.63
C GLU A 17 -1.51 -8.42 1.44
N ILE A 18 -2.26 -8.44 0.34
CA ILE A 18 -1.84 -9.08 -0.91
C ILE A 18 -0.77 -8.24 -1.61
N GLU A 19 -0.92 -6.92 -1.68
CA GLU A 19 0.14 -6.01 -2.16
C GLU A 19 1.43 -6.18 -1.35
N GLU A 20 1.35 -6.14 -0.03
CA GLU A 20 2.51 -6.34 0.86
C GLU A 20 3.18 -7.71 0.65
N TRP A 21 2.39 -8.75 0.44
CA TRP A 21 2.91 -10.07 0.13
C TRP A 21 3.66 -10.11 -1.21
N ILE A 22 3.11 -9.47 -2.26
CA ILE A 22 3.77 -9.36 -3.57
C ILE A 22 5.10 -8.63 -3.43
N GLU A 23 5.15 -7.51 -2.70
CA GLU A 23 6.39 -6.76 -2.47
C GLU A 23 7.46 -7.61 -1.78
N ARG A 24 7.07 -8.37 -0.74
CA ARG A 24 7.98 -9.30 -0.04
C ARG A 24 8.48 -10.40 -0.97
N PHE A 25 7.60 -10.96 -1.80
CA PHE A 25 7.95 -11.97 -2.79
C PHE A 25 8.97 -11.44 -3.82
N GLU A 26 8.78 -10.21 -4.32
CA GLU A 26 9.72 -9.59 -5.26
C GLU A 26 11.09 -9.31 -4.64
N LEU A 27 11.11 -8.89 -3.36
CA LEU A 27 12.36 -8.72 -2.62
C LEU A 27 13.10 -10.05 -2.44
N TRP A 28 12.37 -11.11 -2.09
CA TRP A 28 12.93 -12.46 -2.00
C TRP A 28 13.51 -12.92 -3.35
N CYS A 29 12.77 -12.74 -4.45
CA CYS A 29 13.26 -13.06 -5.79
C CYS A 29 14.53 -12.29 -6.17
N SER A 30 14.63 -11.02 -5.72
CA SER A 30 15.80 -10.16 -5.98
C SER A 30 17.04 -10.67 -5.26
N ILE A 31 16.91 -11.09 -3.99
CA ILE A 31 18.02 -11.68 -3.22
C ILE A 31 18.51 -12.98 -3.87
N HIS A 32 17.57 -13.79 -4.38
CA HIS A 32 17.85 -15.10 -4.94
C HIS A 32 18.09 -15.11 -6.46
N LYS A 33 18.09 -13.94 -7.11
CA LYS A 33 18.31 -13.76 -8.57
C LYS A 33 17.44 -14.72 -9.40
N CYS A 34 16.16 -14.81 -9.08
CA CYS A 34 15.24 -15.69 -9.80
C CYS A 34 15.10 -15.23 -11.26
N GLY A 35 15.44 -16.09 -12.22
CA GLY A 35 15.13 -15.85 -13.64
C GLY A 35 13.62 -15.84 -13.88
N THR A 36 13.16 -15.23 -14.98
CA THR A 36 11.73 -15.00 -15.27
C THR A 36 10.87 -16.26 -15.22
N GLN A 37 11.37 -17.38 -15.73
CA GLN A 37 10.66 -18.67 -15.70
C GLN A 37 10.56 -19.22 -14.28
N ASN A 38 11.62 -19.06 -13.48
CA ASN A 38 11.67 -19.52 -12.09
C ASN A 38 10.77 -18.65 -11.21
N GLN A 39 10.73 -17.34 -11.43
CA GLN A 39 9.89 -16.40 -10.67
C GLN A 39 8.41 -16.76 -10.78
N ARG A 40 7.92 -17.11 -11.98
CA ARG A 40 6.55 -17.58 -12.17
C ARG A 40 6.26 -18.86 -11.39
N ALA A 41 7.12 -19.87 -11.52
CA ALA A 41 6.93 -21.14 -10.83
C ALA A 41 6.92 -20.94 -9.31
N LEU A 42 7.85 -20.11 -8.80
CA LEU A 42 7.92 -19.73 -7.41
C LEU A 42 6.68 -18.95 -6.95
N PHE A 43 6.14 -18.07 -7.79
CA PHE A 43 4.91 -17.33 -7.46
C PHE A 43 3.71 -18.26 -7.23
N PHE A 44 3.56 -19.28 -8.08
CA PHE A 44 2.51 -20.29 -7.89
C PHE A 44 2.76 -21.21 -6.70
N THR A 45 4.03 -21.52 -6.40
CA THR A 45 4.39 -22.37 -5.25
C THR A 45 4.30 -21.61 -3.92
N ALA A 46 4.62 -20.32 -3.91
CA ALA A 46 4.50 -19.44 -2.74
C ALA A 46 3.04 -19.06 -2.47
N GLY A 47 2.22 -18.99 -3.52
CA GLY A 47 0.78 -18.79 -3.40
C GLY A 47 0.05 -20.00 -2.81
N CYS A 48 -1.08 -19.76 -2.16
CA CYS A 48 -1.97 -20.85 -1.79
C CYS A 48 -2.62 -21.51 -3.02
N ARG A 49 -3.17 -22.72 -2.84
CA ARG A 49 -3.96 -23.45 -3.84
C ARG A 49 -5.06 -22.60 -4.46
N ASP A 50 -5.70 -21.77 -3.65
CA ASP A 50 -6.78 -20.91 -4.08
C ASP A 50 -6.24 -19.80 -5.03
N LEU A 51 -5.02 -19.30 -4.81
CA LEU A 51 -4.39 -18.27 -5.64
C LEU A 51 -4.08 -18.82 -7.03
N TYR A 52 -3.53 -20.03 -7.07
CA TYR A 52 -3.32 -20.76 -8.30
C TYR A 52 -4.63 -20.95 -9.08
N SER A 53 -5.68 -21.37 -8.38
CA SER A 53 -7.00 -21.61 -8.97
C SER A 53 -7.62 -20.32 -9.53
N LEU A 54 -7.52 -19.22 -8.77
CA LEU A 54 -7.97 -17.89 -9.18
C LEU A 54 -7.23 -17.44 -10.45
N LEU A 55 -5.90 -17.44 -10.42
CA LEU A 55 -5.10 -16.98 -11.56
C LEU A 55 -5.29 -17.84 -12.80
N ARG A 56 -5.44 -19.16 -12.65
CA ARG A 56 -5.76 -20.06 -13.76
C ARG A 56 -7.11 -19.73 -14.39
N ASN A 57 -8.12 -19.40 -13.57
CA ASN A 57 -9.44 -19.00 -14.06
C ASN A 57 -9.40 -17.63 -14.74
N LEU A 58 -8.67 -16.67 -14.17
CA LEU A 58 -8.50 -15.32 -14.73
C LEU A 58 -7.71 -15.31 -16.05
N ALA A 59 -6.68 -16.15 -16.16
CA ALA A 59 -5.77 -16.16 -17.30
C ALA A 59 -6.32 -16.86 -18.56
N PHE A 60 -7.56 -17.37 -18.54
CA PHE A 60 -8.08 -18.37 -19.49
C PHE A 60 -7.19 -19.64 -19.55
N HIS A 61 -7.83 -20.81 -19.48
CA HIS A 61 -7.21 -22.08 -19.12
C HIS A 61 -5.86 -22.39 -19.81
N GLU A 62 -5.72 -22.14 -21.12
CA GLU A 62 -4.52 -22.42 -21.92
C GLU A 62 -3.43 -21.33 -21.89
N ALA A 63 -3.79 -20.08 -21.56
CA ALA A 63 -2.86 -18.95 -21.55
C ALA A 63 -2.07 -18.88 -20.23
N SER A 64 -2.64 -19.33 -19.11
CA SER A 64 -1.99 -19.38 -17.79
C SER A 64 -0.62 -20.07 -17.81
N ALA A 65 -0.44 -21.06 -18.71
CA ALA A 65 0.78 -21.84 -18.91
C ALA A 65 1.94 -21.03 -19.55
N LYS A 66 1.64 -19.90 -20.20
CA LYS A 66 2.59 -19.09 -20.98
C LYS A 66 2.77 -17.67 -20.44
N LEU A 67 1.90 -17.21 -19.55
CA LEU A 67 1.99 -15.86 -18.98
C LEU A 67 3.26 -15.69 -18.12
N LEU A 68 3.94 -14.56 -18.29
CA LEU A 68 5.05 -14.14 -17.44
C LEU A 68 4.54 -13.69 -16.07
N TYR A 69 5.44 -13.63 -15.09
CA TYR A 69 5.15 -13.15 -13.75
C TYR A 69 4.42 -11.80 -13.75
N GLU A 70 4.89 -10.81 -14.51
CA GLU A 70 4.28 -9.47 -14.58
C GLU A 70 2.82 -9.49 -15.01
N ALA A 71 2.47 -10.38 -15.96
CA ALA A 71 1.09 -10.53 -16.41
C ALA A 71 0.21 -11.18 -15.32
N LEU A 72 0.76 -12.15 -14.58
CA LEU A 72 0.06 -12.80 -13.46
C LEU A 72 -0.14 -11.83 -12.29
N LYS A 73 0.88 -11.06 -11.92
CA LYS A 73 0.80 -9.98 -10.93
C LYS A 73 -0.28 -8.97 -11.32
N SER A 74 -0.29 -8.53 -12.57
CA SER A 74 -1.28 -7.58 -13.07
C SER A 74 -2.71 -8.14 -13.03
N LEU A 75 -2.93 -9.39 -13.45
CA LEU A 75 -4.23 -10.06 -13.34
C LEU A 75 -4.72 -10.14 -11.90
N LEU A 76 -3.83 -10.51 -10.99
CA LEU A 76 -4.14 -10.61 -9.56
C LEU A 76 -4.56 -9.26 -8.98
N LEU A 77 -3.75 -8.23 -9.19
CA LEU A 77 -4.00 -6.89 -8.69
C LEU A 77 -5.29 -6.29 -9.29
N ASN A 78 -5.53 -6.46 -10.60
CA ASN A 78 -6.75 -5.95 -11.24
C ASN A 78 -8.03 -6.60 -10.69
N HIS A 79 -7.97 -7.89 -10.33
CA HIS A 79 -9.12 -8.58 -9.76
C HIS A 79 -9.38 -8.16 -8.31
N LEU A 80 -8.33 -7.97 -7.51
CA LEU A 80 -8.44 -7.70 -6.08
C LEU A 80 -8.61 -6.22 -5.73
N LEU A 81 -8.19 -5.33 -6.64
CA LEU A 81 -8.22 -3.88 -6.47
C LEU A 81 -9.06 -3.23 -7.58
N PRO A 82 -10.37 -3.52 -7.67
CA PRO A 82 -11.23 -2.82 -8.61
C PRO A 82 -11.20 -1.31 -8.33
N THR A 83 -11.36 -0.49 -9.37
CA THR A 83 -11.29 0.98 -9.30
C THR A 83 -12.20 1.58 -8.21
N GLU A 84 -13.34 0.95 -7.92
CA GLU A 84 -14.26 1.34 -6.83
C GLU A 84 -13.60 1.28 -5.45
N PHE A 85 -12.68 0.34 -5.23
CA PHE A 85 -11.90 0.25 -4.00
C PHE A 85 -10.99 1.48 -3.84
N GLN A 86 -10.37 1.97 -4.91
CA GLN A 86 -9.49 3.14 -4.85
C GLN A 86 -10.25 4.42 -4.47
N ALA A 87 -11.44 4.63 -5.04
CA ALA A 87 -12.28 5.78 -4.68
C ALA A 87 -12.66 5.75 -3.19
N HIS A 88 -13.02 4.57 -2.67
CA HIS A 88 -13.30 4.37 -1.25
C HIS A 88 -12.09 4.64 -0.35
N GLN A 89 -10.90 4.17 -0.71
CA GLN A 89 -9.69 4.44 0.07
C GLN A 89 -9.33 5.93 0.08
N LYS A 90 -9.47 6.61 -1.07
CA LYS A 90 -9.27 8.07 -1.18
C LYS A 90 -10.30 8.84 -0.35
N ALA A 91 -11.56 8.43 -0.35
CA ALA A 91 -12.59 9.01 0.49
C ALA A 91 -12.24 8.86 1.98
N LYS A 92 -11.88 7.65 2.42
CA LYS A 92 -11.39 7.39 3.79
C LYS A 92 -10.20 8.27 4.15
N PHE A 93 -9.20 8.35 3.26
CA PHE A 93 -8.04 9.21 3.45
C PHE A 93 -8.43 10.68 3.63
N SER A 94 -9.30 11.21 2.76
CA SER A 94 -9.76 12.59 2.81
C SER A 94 -10.51 12.93 4.10
N LEU A 95 -11.10 11.93 4.76
CA LEU A 95 -11.88 12.06 6.00
C LEU A 95 -11.06 11.77 7.27
N LEU A 96 -9.79 11.35 7.16
CA LEU A 96 -8.98 10.98 8.33
C LEU A 96 -8.71 12.16 9.27
N ILE A 97 -9.32 12.16 10.44
CA ILE A 97 -9.11 13.15 11.50
C ILE A 97 -8.50 12.44 12.70
N ARG A 98 -7.50 13.07 13.33
CA ARG A 98 -6.89 12.60 14.58
C ARG A 98 -7.92 12.72 15.70
N ALA A 99 -8.22 11.60 16.35
CA ALA A 99 -8.98 11.64 17.59
C ALA A 99 -8.13 12.27 18.72
N GLU A 100 -8.76 13.00 19.64
CA GLU A 100 -8.05 13.80 20.65
C GLU A 100 -7.03 12.98 21.46
N HIS A 101 -7.38 11.74 21.79
CA HIS A 101 -6.58 10.80 22.58
C HIS A 101 -5.47 10.07 21.80
N ILE A 102 -5.42 10.20 20.47
CA ILE A 102 -4.42 9.53 19.63
C ILE A 102 -3.18 10.42 19.52
N LEU A 103 -1.99 9.88 19.84
CA LEU A 103 -0.75 10.63 19.70
C LEU A 103 -0.50 11.03 18.24
N CYS A 104 0.14 12.18 18.02
CA CYS A 104 0.43 12.65 16.66
C CYS A 104 1.29 11.67 15.85
N ARG A 105 2.23 10.96 16.51
CA ARG A 105 3.03 9.92 15.86
C ARG A 105 2.15 8.79 15.32
N ASP A 106 1.14 8.38 16.07
CA ASP A 106 0.24 7.28 15.71
C ASP A 106 -0.72 7.72 14.60
N PHE A 107 -1.16 8.98 14.64
CA PHE A 107 -1.92 9.58 13.55
C PHE A 107 -1.14 9.65 12.24
N ILE A 108 0.15 10.02 12.28
CA ILE A 108 1.01 10.01 11.08
C ILE A 108 1.15 8.58 10.53
N LEU A 109 1.29 7.58 11.39
CA LEU A 109 1.31 6.17 10.97
C LEU A 109 0.00 5.76 10.32
N GLN A 110 -1.15 6.16 10.88
CA GLN A 110 -2.47 5.91 10.28
C GLN A 110 -2.61 6.57 8.91
N LEU A 111 -2.15 7.82 8.76
CA LEU A 111 -2.14 8.53 7.47
C LEU A 111 -1.30 7.80 6.44
N ASN A 112 -0.07 7.39 6.78
CA ASN A 112 0.81 6.66 5.87
C ASN A 112 0.19 5.32 5.45
N LYS A 113 -0.36 4.57 6.42
CA LYS A 113 -1.03 3.29 6.16
C LYS A 113 -2.26 3.44 5.26
N GLN A 114 -2.98 4.55 5.36
CA GLN A 114 -4.12 4.81 4.49
C GLN A 114 -3.68 5.32 3.11
N ALA A 115 -2.63 6.14 3.04
CA ALA A 115 -2.10 6.66 1.79
C ALA A 115 -1.53 5.55 0.89
N SER A 116 -0.89 4.53 1.47
CA SER A 116 -0.42 3.35 0.70
C SER A 116 -1.55 2.64 -0.05
N ARG A 117 -2.79 2.73 0.46
CA ARG A 117 -3.99 2.12 -0.14
C ARG A 117 -4.68 2.99 -1.20
N CYS A 118 -4.27 4.26 -1.32
CA CYS A 118 -4.95 5.24 -2.17
C CYS A 118 -4.39 5.31 -3.59
N ASN A 119 -3.31 4.57 -3.90
CA ASN A 119 -2.55 4.67 -5.14
C ASN A 119 -2.27 6.14 -5.52
N CYS A 120 -1.57 6.85 -4.63
CA CYS A 120 -1.31 8.28 -4.74
C CYS A 120 -0.29 8.64 -5.84
N GLY A 121 0.46 7.65 -6.36
CA GLY A 121 1.54 7.84 -7.32
C GLY A 121 2.52 8.93 -6.88
N ASP A 122 2.92 9.76 -7.83
CA ASP A 122 3.89 10.85 -7.62
C ASP A 122 3.40 11.97 -6.69
N ARG A 123 2.11 11.98 -6.36
CA ARG A 123 1.48 13.01 -5.51
C ARG A 123 1.34 12.59 -4.05
N LEU A 124 2.00 11.50 -3.64
CA LEU A 124 1.93 10.99 -2.26
C LEU A 124 2.30 12.04 -1.21
N GLU A 125 3.42 12.76 -1.40
CA GLU A 125 3.85 13.77 -0.43
C GLU A 125 2.88 14.94 -0.31
N GLU A 126 2.33 15.40 -1.45
CA GLU A 126 1.31 16.46 -1.47
C GLU A 126 0.08 16.02 -0.70
N GLN A 127 -0.44 14.82 -0.98
CA GLN A 127 -1.65 14.31 -0.32
C GLN A 127 -1.45 14.10 1.18
N LEU A 128 -0.29 13.57 1.60
CA LEU A 128 0.05 13.41 3.00
C LEU A 128 0.11 14.76 3.72
N ARG A 129 0.70 15.79 3.10
CA ARG A 129 0.71 17.15 3.65
C ARG A 129 -0.69 17.73 3.76
N ASP A 130 -1.45 17.65 2.67
CA ASP A 130 -2.78 18.25 2.55
C ASP A 130 -3.77 17.62 3.54
N ARG A 131 -3.51 16.39 4.00
CA ARG A 131 -4.30 15.76 5.05
C ARG A 131 -3.73 15.91 6.46
N LEU A 132 -2.40 15.88 6.64
CA LEU A 132 -1.75 15.93 7.95
C LEU A 132 -2.16 17.17 8.75
N VAL A 133 -2.07 18.34 8.14
CA VAL A 133 -2.30 19.63 8.81
C VAL A 133 -3.76 19.81 9.23
N PRO A 134 -4.76 19.72 8.32
CA PRO A 134 -6.16 19.82 8.73
C PRO A 134 -6.60 18.64 9.61
N GLY A 135 -6.04 17.44 9.40
CA GLY A 135 -6.37 16.25 10.16
C GLY A 135 -5.92 16.26 11.62
N THR A 136 -5.00 17.15 12.02
CA THR A 136 -4.59 17.29 13.45
C THR A 136 -5.65 17.96 14.33
N SER A 137 -6.65 18.62 13.73
CA SER A 137 -7.68 19.45 14.40
C SER A 137 -7.12 20.61 15.25
N ASN A 138 -5.86 21.00 15.05
CA ASN A 138 -5.23 22.10 15.80
C ASN A 138 -5.24 23.40 14.97
N LEU A 139 -6.13 24.33 15.31
CA LEU A 139 -6.30 25.61 14.59
C LEU A 139 -5.03 26.48 14.59
N THR A 140 -4.29 26.50 15.69
CA THR A 140 -3.03 27.26 15.81
C THR A 140 -1.96 26.72 14.86
N LEU A 141 -1.84 25.40 14.78
CA LEU A 141 -0.94 24.72 13.85
C LEU A 141 -1.35 24.99 12.40
N GLN A 142 -2.64 24.87 12.07
CA GLN A 142 -3.15 25.13 10.73
C GLN A 142 -2.85 26.56 10.28
N ARG A 143 -3.03 27.57 11.15
CA ARG A 143 -2.71 28.97 10.84
C ARG A 143 -1.22 29.14 10.54
N LYS A 144 -0.36 28.61 11.41
CA LYS A 144 1.10 28.69 11.27
C LYS A 144 1.62 28.01 10.00
N VAL A 145 0.98 26.93 9.57
CA VAL A 145 1.34 26.24 8.32
C VAL A 145 0.84 27.02 7.10
N LYS A 146 -0.36 27.60 7.14
CA LYS A 146 -0.91 28.41 6.03
C LYS A 146 -0.06 29.64 5.70
N GLU A 147 0.65 30.20 6.68
CA GLU A 147 1.57 31.32 6.48
C GLU A 147 2.84 30.92 5.71
N LYS A 148 3.16 29.63 5.58
CA LYS A 148 4.34 29.14 4.87
C LYS A 148 3.98 28.76 3.43
N LYS A 149 4.58 29.44 2.47
CA LYS A 149 4.47 29.09 1.05
C LYS A 149 5.25 27.80 0.76
N ASP A 150 4.69 26.93 -0.07
CA ASP A 150 5.34 25.73 -0.61
C ASP A 150 5.99 24.81 0.46
N LEU A 151 5.31 24.59 1.58
CA LEU A 151 5.82 23.76 2.67
C LEU A 151 5.85 22.27 2.26
N PRO A 152 7.03 21.61 2.21
CA PRO A 152 7.10 20.18 1.91
C PRO A 152 6.63 19.33 3.10
N PHE A 153 6.20 18.09 2.83
CA PHE A 153 5.65 17.18 3.84
C PHE A 153 6.60 16.97 5.03
N VAL A 154 7.90 16.82 4.76
CA VAL A 154 8.93 16.62 5.78
C VAL A 154 8.96 17.78 6.79
N GLU A 155 8.83 19.03 6.31
CA GLU A 155 8.81 20.21 7.16
C GLU A 155 7.49 20.36 7.91
N ALA A 156 6.35 20.06 7.26
CA ALA A 156 5.05 20.02 7.94
C ALA A 156 5.06 19.01 9.10
N ARG A 157 5.64 17.82 8.89
CA ARG A 157 5.79 16.79 9.93
C ARG A 157 6.63 17.26 11.10
N LYS A 158 7.74 17.97 10.88
CA LYS A 158 8.57 18.55 11.95
C LYS A 158 7.79 19.56 12.78
N ILE A 159 7.01 20.43 12.14
CA ILE A 159 6.19 21.43 12.84
C ILE A 159 5.12 20.76 13.69
N VAL A 160 4.42 19.76 13.14
CA VAL A 160 3.39 18.99 13.85
C VAL A 160 3.98 18.30 15.08
N ASN A 161 5.09 17.58 14.91
CA ASN A 161 5.76 16.91 16.02
C ASN A 161 6.19 17.89 17.10
N LYS A 162 6.74 19.06 16.74
CA LYS A 162 7.18 20.07 17.72
C LYS A 162 6.02 20.69 18.51
N MET A 163 4.89 20.96 17.85
CA MET A 163 3.75 21.63 18.48
C MET A 163 2.85 20.69 19.28
N MET A 164 2.92 19.39 18.98
CA MET A 164 2.07 18.37 19.60
C MET A 164 2.85 17.41 20.50
N ALA A 165 4.13 17.69 20.75
CA ALA A 165 4.94 17.00 21.76
C ALA A 165 4.69 17.60 23.14
N TRP A 166 3.47 17.40 23.67
CA TRP A 166 3.09 17.56 25.06
C TRP A 166 2.02 16.53 25.38
#